data_AF-A0A3B0T6N1-F1
#
_entry.id   AF-A0A3B0T6N1-F1
#
_cell.length_a   1.000
_cell.length_b   1.000
_cell.length_c   1.000
_cell.angle_alpha   90.00
_cell.angle_beta   90.00
_cell.angle_gamma   90.00
#
_symmetry.space_group_name_H-M   'P 1'
#
loop_
_entity.id
_entity.type
_entity.pdbx_description
1 polymer ?
#
loop_
_entity_poly.entity_id
_entity_poly.type
_entity_poly.pdbx_seq_one_letter_code
_entity_poly.pdbx_strand_id
1 'polypeptide(L)' 'MEAGIRQGWDAIIGRDGIFVGMSGFGASAPKDDLFRHFGITAEAVVDAVKARLG' A
#
# COMPACT_ATOMS: atom_id res chain seq x y z
N MET A 1 -2.43 -5.61 2.58
CA MET A 1 -1.32 -5.16 1.73
C MET A 1 -1.32 -6.03 0.50
N GLU A 2 -1.37 -5.43 -0.68
CA GLU A 2 -1.39 -6.16 -1.95
C GLU A 2 -0.77 -5.28 -3.04
N ALA A 3 0.04 -5.85 -3.93
CA ALA A 3 0.61 -5.14 -5.08
C ALA A 3 -0.43 -4.98 -6.20
N GLY A 4 -1.53 -4.29 -5.87
CA GLY A 4 -2.70 -4.06 -6.70
C GLY A 4 -3.52 -2.89 -6.18
N ILE A 5 -4.65 -2.62 -6.84
CA ILE A 5 -5.55 -1.52 -6.44
C ILE A 5 -6.34 -1.86 -5.18
N ARG A 6 -6.78 -0.83 -4.45
CA ARG A 6 -7.60 -0.97 -3.22
C ARG A 6 -8.96 -1.63 -3.44
N GLN A 7 -9.49 -1.60 -4.67
CA GLN A 7 -10.84 -2.06 -4.97
C GLN A 7 -11.08 -3.49 -4.48
N GLY A 8 -12.13 -3.69 -3.69
CA GLY A 8 -12.46 -4.98 -3.06
C GLY A 8 -12.02 -5.09 -1.60
N TRP A 9 -10.96 -4.39 -1.19
CA TRP A 9 -10.45 -4.46 0.18
C TRP A 9 -11.32 -3.73 1.21
N ASP A 10 -12.05 -2.69 0.81
CA ASP A 10 -12.93 -1.93 1.72
C ASP A 10 -13.99 -2.80 2.41
N ALA A 11 -14.38 -3.92 1.82
CA ALA A 11 -15.30 -4.89 2.43
C ALA A 11 -14.66 -5.69 3.60
N ILE A 12 -13.32 -5.73 3.66
CA ILE A 12 -12.55 -6.49 4.64
C ILE A 12 -11.98 -5.55 5.71
N ILE A 13 -11.37 -4.44 5.28
CA ILE A 13 -10.64 -3.53 6.17
C ILE A 13 -11.43 -2.28 6.56
N GLY A 14 -12.64 -2.10 6.01
CA GLY A 14 -13.44 -0.90 6.17
C GLY A 14 -12.98 0.27 5.28
N ARG A 15 -13.85 1.25 5.09
CA ARG A 15 -13.54 2.46 4.29
C ARG A 15 -12.46 3.33 4.91
N ASP A 16 -12.35 3.30 6.24
CA ASP A 16 -11.33 3.97 7.02
C ASP A 16 -10.09 3.10 7.23
N GLY A 17 -10.06 1.87 6.70
CA GLY A 17 -8.92 0.96 6.81
C GLY A 17 -7.67 1.49 6.09
N ILE A 18 -6.50 1.12 6.65
CA ILE A 18 -5.20 1.38 6.03
C ILE A 18 -4.99 0.36 4.90
N PHE A 19 -4.77 0.85 3.68
CA PHE A 19 -4.41 0.03 2.53
C PHE A 19 -3.03 0.44 2.00
N VAL A 20 -2.15 -0.54 1.83
CA VAL A 20 -0.85 -0.38 1.16
C VAL A 20 -0.87 -1.21 -0.12
N GLY A 21 -0.73 -0.53 -1.25
CA GLY A 21 -0.81 -1.09 -2.59
C GLY A 21 -0.66 -0.01 -3.66
N MET A 22 -1.04 -0.33 -4.90
CA MET A 22 -0.82 0.54 -6.05
C MET A 22 -1.98 1.53 -6.25
N SER A 23 -1.65 2.79 -6.59
CA SER A 23 -2.62 3.86 -6.90
C SER A 23 -2.63 4.25 -8.39
N GLY A 24 -1.99 3.47 -9.26
CA GLY A 24 -1.87 3.75 -10.68
C GLY A 24 -1.27 2.56 -11.46
N PHE A 25 -1.01 2.77 -12.75
CA PHE A 25 -0.33 1.78 -13.58
C PHE A 25 1.11 1.55 -13.13
N GLY A 26 1.66 0.39 -13.48
CA GLY A 26 3.07 0.08 -13.28
C GLY A 26 4.01 0.98 -14.09
N ALA A 27 5.31 0.78 -13.88
CA ALA A 27 6.36 1.44 -14.63
C ALA A 27 7.45 0.42 -15.02
N SER A 28 8.33 0.79 -15.95
CA SER A 28 9.47 -0.05 -16.34
C SER A 28 10.65 0.24 -15.42
N ALA A 29 10.89 -0.66 -14.45
CA ALA A 29 12.03 -0.62 -13.53
C ALA A 29 12.20 -1.98 -12.84
N PRO A 30 13.33 -2.23 -12.16
CA PRO A 30 13.48 -3.40 -11.29
C PRO A 30 12.41 -3.46 -10.20
N LYS A 31 12.06 -4.69 -9.78
CA LYS A 31 11.01 -4.96 -8.78
C LYS A 31 11.17 -4.11 -7.53
N ASP A 32 12.37 -4.05 -6.95
CA ASP A 32 12.60 -3.36 -5.68
C ASP A 32 12.39 -1.85 -5.80
N ASP A 33 12.69 -1.27 -6.97
CA ASP A 33 12.47 0.14 -7.23
C ASP A 33 10.97 0.44 -7.38
N LEU A 34 10.22 -0.45 -8.05
CA LEU A 34 8.77 -0.34 -8.15
C LEU A 34 8.09 -0.49 -6.78
N PHE A 35 8.54 -1.44 -5.95
CA PHE A 35 7.98 -1.62 -4.61
C PHE A 35 8.21 -0.40 -3.73
N ARG A 36 9.40 0.21 -3.78
CA ARG A 36 9.68 1.48 -3.11
C ARG A 36 8.83 2.62 -3.67
N HIS A 37 8.71 2.71 -4.99
CA HIS A 37 7.92 3.75 -5.67
C HIS A 37 6.44 3.71 -5.24
N PHE A 38 5.85 2.53 -5.12
CA PHE A 38 4.46 2.36 -4.67
C PHE A 38 4.31 2.31 -3.14
N GLY A 39 5.38 2.48 -2.36
CA GLY A 39 5.33 2.40 -0.89
C GLY A 39 4.97 1.00 -0.37
N ILE A 40 5.20 -0.05 -1.17
CA ILE A 40 4.96 -1.46 -0.81
C ILE A 40 6.21 -1.95 -0.05
N THR A 41 6.45 -1.38 1.13
CA THR A 41 7.58 -1.72 2.00
C THR A 41 7.14 -1.93 3.45
N ALA A 42 7.98 -2.60 4.25
CA ALA A 42 7.70 -2.85 5.66
C ALA A 42 7.63 -1.54 6.46
N GLU A 43 8.52 -0.59 6.15
CA GLU A 43 8.61 0.72 6.80
C GLU A 43 7.33 1.52 6.56
N ALA A 44 6.86 1.59 5.31
CA ALA A 44 5.62 2.30 4.97
C ALA A 44 4.39 1.72 5.68
N VAL A 45 4.33 0.39 5.83
CA VAL A 45 3.26 -0.27 6.61
C VAL A 45 3.33 0.12 8.07
N VAL A 46 4.52 0.06 8.68
CA VAL A 46 4.72 0.40 10.10
C VAL A 46 4.37 1.87 10.35
N ASP A 47 4.82 2.77 9.49
CA ASP A 47 4.57 4.21 9.62
C ASP A 47 3.07 4.53 9.49
N ALA A 48 2.37 3.91 8.53
CA ALA A 48 0.93 4.08 8.38
C ALA A 48 0.15 3.58 9.61
N VAL A 49 0.55 2.44 10.19
CA VAL A 49 -0.07 1.91 11.40
C VAL A 49 0.20 2.81 12.61
N LYS A 50 1.44 3.27 12.80
CA LYS A 50 1.79 4.21 13.88
C LYS A 50 1.01 5.52 13.77
N ALA A 51 0.89 6.08 12.57
CA ALA A 51 0.14 7.31 12.32
C ALA A 51 -1.35 7.19 12.65
N ARG A 52 -1.93 5.99 12.62
CA ARG A 52 -3.33 5.74 13.01
C ARG A 52 -3.52 5.53 14.52
N LEU A 53 -2.47 5.09 15.22
CA LEU A 53 -2.52 4.78 16.65
C LEU A 53 -2.14 5.97 17.54
N GLY A 54 -1.53 7.03 16.98
CA GLY A 54 -1.30 8.31 17.63
C GLY A 54 -2.51 9.22 17.57
#